data_AF-A0A924CWK3-F1
#
_entry.id   AF-A0A924CWK3-F1
#
_cell.length_a   1.000
_cell.length_b   1.000
_cell.length_c   1.000
_cell.angle_alpha   90.00
_cell.angle_beta   90.00
_cell.angle_gamma   90.00
#
_symmetry.space_group_name_H-M   'P 1'
#
loop_
_entity.id
_entity.type
_entity.pdbx_description
1 polymer ?
#
loop_
_entity_poly.entity_id
_entity_poly.type
_entity_poly.pdbx_seq_one_letter_code
_entity_poly.pdbx_strand_id
1 'polypeptide(L)'
;MLPDSDAPVATRLFARSLGAIPGDFGAIAVILFPNDAALDQARMAQVCKAFVAVLGDATATAAVAPHRAQMVTVWPVMTDFPAARDDVAAGHGTAAVAALCPPATAQYDFITAERVRRRVPVAAQPASGGRGPFLVAGAPARRLGDPRSPMLTYDLSGVEGQARLTRAMKLWKEQIEERPQLWSDGWDPNLFRLEVSSTVDAVGAQIGSAMKLVPWLGGH
;
A
#
# COMPACT_ATOMS: atom_id res chain seq x y z
N MET A 1 15.29 21.03 24.32
CA MET A 1 13.89 20.69 24.03
C MET A 1 13.88 20.13 22.62
N LEU A 2 14.03 18.81 22.49
CA LEU A 2 13.91 18.11 21.21
C LEU A 2 12.42 18.11 20.84
N PRO A 3 12.02 18.30 19.57
CA PRO A 3 10.62 18.13 19.22
C PRO A 3 10.29 16.64 19.40
N ASP A 4 9.43 16.34 20.37
CA ASP A 4 8.62 15.13 20.34
C ASP A 4 7.82 15.16 19.04
N SER A 5 8.35 14.49 18.01
CA SER A 5 7.58 14.24 16.81
C SER A 5 7.04 12.83 16.89
N ASP A 6 5.98 12.60 17.67
CA ASP A 6 5.09 11.44 17.55
C ASP A 6 4.34 11.39 16.20
N ALA A 7 4.81 12.16 15.21
CA ALA A 7 4.28 12.25 13.88
C ALA A 7 4.36 10.88 13.19
N PRO A 8 3.24 10.37 12.70
CA PRO A 8 3.17 9.13 11.96
C PRO A 8 4.05 9.09 10.70
N VAL A 9 4.51 7.90 10.34
CA VAL A 9 5.46 7.70 9.23
C VAL A 9 4.92 6.71 8.20
N ALA A 10 5.10 7.08 6.94
CA ALA A 10 4.80 6.27 5.76
C ALA A 10 5.90 5.24 5.49
N THR A 11 5.57 3.96 5.48
CA THR A 11 6.56 2.89 5.36
C THR A 11 6.09 1.72 4.51
N ARG A 12 7.04 0.87 4.10
CA ARG A 12 6.80 -0.35 3.33
C ARG A 12 7.39 -1.58 3.98
N LEU A 13 6.79 -2.73 3.65
CA LEU A 13 7.28 -4.03 4.10
C LEU A 13 7.09 -5.10 3.02
N PHE A 14 8.11 -5.93 2.80
CA PHE A 14 7.95 -7.23 2.16
C PHE A 14 7.61 -8.24 3.25
N ALA A 15 6.37 -8.72 3.31
CA ALA A 15 5.89 -9.51 4.44
C ALA A 15 5.28 -10.84 4.01
N ARG A 16 5.65 -11.91 4.75
CA ARG A 16 5.07 -13.24 4.57
C ARG A 16 3.67 -13.39 5.14
N SER A 17 3.43 -12.80 6.30
CA SER A 17 2.14 -12.88 6.98
C SER A 17 1.68 -11.50 7.34
N LEU A 18 0.45 -11.17 6.95
CA LEU A 18 -0.22 -9.96 7.41
C LEU A 18 -0.59 -10.01 8.91
N GLY A 19 -0.56 -11.19 9.52
CA GLY A 19 -0.73 -11.37 10.97
C GLY A 19 0.57 -11.28 11.76
N ALA A 20 1.74 -11.31 11.09
CA ALA A 20 3.04 -11.01 11.70
C ALA A 20 3.35 -9.50 11.71
N ILE A 21 2.42 -8.71 11.16
CA ILE A 21 2.43 -7.26 11.22
C ILE A 21 1.99 -6.90 12.64
N PRO A 22 2.83 -6.24 13.44
CA PRO A 22 2.47 -5.84 14.79
C PRO A 22 1.11 -5.15 14.80
N GLY A 23 0.25 -5.49 15.76
CA GLY A 23 -1.12 -4.98 15.87
C GLY A 23 -1.23 -3.46 16.13
N ASP A 24 -0.10 -2.76 16.12
CA ASP A 24 0.07 -1.37 16.54
C ASP A 24 0.18 -0.39 15.36
N PHE A 25 0.14 -0.86 14.12
CA PHE A 25 0.03 0.05 12.98
C PHE A 25 -1.36 0.67 12.91
N GLY A 26 -1.40 2.00 12.75
CA GLY A 26 -2.67 2.70 12.63
C GLY A 26 -3.38 2.40 11.31
N ALA A 27 -2.65 2.05 10.25
CA ALA A 27 -3.25 1.55 9.02
C ALA A 27 -2.34 0.57 8.28
N ILE A 28 -2.94 -0.26 7.44
CA ILE A 28 -2.23 -1.19 6.57
C ILE A 28 -2.82 -1.14 5.17
N ALA A 29 -1.96 -1.20 4.16
CA ALA A 29 -2.34 -1.46 2.79
C ALA A 29 -1.61 -2.68 2.24
N VAL A 30 -2.23 -3.35 1.26
CA VAL A 30 -1.65 -4.51 0.60
C VAL A 30 -1.72 -4.30 -0.91
N ILE A 31 -0.59 -4.51 -1.59
CA ILE A 31 -0.50 -4.54 -3.04
C ILE A 31 -0.99 -5.90 -3.52
N LEU A 32 -2.04 -5.90 -4.33
CA LEU A 32 -2.70 -7.09 -4.86
C LEU A 32 -2.53 -7.15 -6.38
N PHE A 33 -2.03 -8.27 -6.87
CA PHE A 33 -2.13 -8.66 -8.29
C PHE A 33 -3.24 -9.70 -8.47
N PRO A 34 -3.94 -9.69 -9.61
CA PRO A 34 -4.83 -10.77 -9.97
C PRO A 34 -4.02 -12.05 -10.16
N ASN A 35 -4.57 -13.16 -9.69
CA ASN A 35 -4.03 -14.50 -9.92
C ASN A 35 -4.64 -15.06 -11.21
N ASP A 36 -4.23 -14.55 -12.36
CA ASP A 36 -4.68 -15.00 -13.68
C ASP A 36 -3.59 -15.80 -14.42
N ALA A 37 -4.01 -16.55 -15.44
CA ALA A 37 -3.13 -17.41 -16.23
C ALA A 37 -2.13 -16.61 -17.11
N ALA A 38 -2.34 -15.30 -17.25
CA ALA A 38 -1.55 -14.39 -18.08
C ALA A 38 -0.73 -13.43 -17.20
N LEU A 39 -0.07 -13.99 -16.19
CA LEU A 39 0.71 -13.24 -15.22
C LEU A 39 1.71 -12.29 -15.93
N ASP A 40 1.45 -11.00 -15.83
CA ASP A 40 2.31 -9.98 -16.40
C ASP A 40 3.51 -9.72 -15.46
N GLN A 41 4.51 -10.58 -15.57
CA GLN A 41 5.76 -10.46 -14.80
C GLN A 41 6.47 -9.12 -15.02
N ALA A 42 6.40 -8.58 -16.24
CA ALA A 42 6.96 -7.28 -16.55
C ALA A 42 6.23 -6.17 -15.79
N ARG A 43 4.90 -6.26 -15.70
CA ARG A 43 4.09 -5.35 -14.89
C ARG A 43 4.43 -5.44 -13.41
N MET A 44 4.48 -6.64 -12.84
CA MET A 44 4.86 -6.82 -11.43
C MET A 44 6.23 -6.19 -11.14
N ALA A 45 7.20 -6.41 -12.03
CA ALA A 45 8.52 -5.80 -11.90
C ALA A 45 8.45 -4.27 -11.93
N GLN A 46 7.70 -3.68 -12.85
CA GLN A 46 7.53 -2.21 -12.91
C GLN A 46 6.90 -1.64 -11.64
N VAL A 47 5.90 -2.32 -11.10
CA VAL A 47 5.24 -1.92 -9.85
C VAL A 47 6.19 -2.04 -8.67
N CYS A 48 6.93 -3.15 -8.57
CA CYS A 48 7.93 -3.30 -7.51
C CYS A 48 8.95 -2.16 -7.56
N LYS A 49 9.44 -1.81 -8.75
CA LYS A 49 10.37 -0.68 -8.93
C LYS A 49 9.77 0.63 -8.41
N ALA A 50 8.49 0.87 -8.66
CA ALA A 50 7.77 2.04 -8.15
C ALA A 50 7.58 2.00 -6.63
N PHE A 51 7.20 0.84 -6.08
CA PHE A 51 7.06 0.60 -4.64
C PHE A 51 8.38 0.81 -3.88
N VAL A 52 9.48 0.29 -4.43
CA VAL A 52 10.83 0.41 -3.88
C VAL A 52 11.38 1.85 -3.99
N ALA A 53 10.96 2.61 -5.00
CA ALA A 53 11.47 3.95 -5.22
C ALA A 53 10.98 4.99 -4.19
N VAL A 54 9.76 4.84 -3.66
CA VAL A 54 9.07 5.95 -2.97
C VAL A 54 8.98 5.77 -1.44
N LEU A 55 8.71 4.56 -0.96
CA LEU A 55 8.37 4.34 0.46
C LEU A 55 9.62 4.12 1.34
N GLY A 56 9.56 4.51 2.62
CA GLY A 56 10.61 4.24 3.60
C GLY A 56 10.54 2.79 4.13
N ASP A 57 11.61 2.24 4.67
CA ASP A 57 11.59 0.88 5.23
C ASP A 57 10.88 0.83 6.59
N ALA A 58 9.86 -0.01 6.73
CA ALA A 58 9.07 -0.12 7.97
C ALA A 58 9.87 -0.72 9.13
N THR A 59 10.76 -1.66 8.86
CA THR A 59 11.57 -2.31 9.89
C THR A 59 12.60 -1.34 10.45
N ALA A 60 13.29 -0.61 9.57
CA ALA A 60 14.24 0.42 9.97
C ALA A 60 13.54 1.55 10.76
N THR A 61 12.35 1.96 10.30
CA THR A 61 11.55 2.97 11.01
C THR A 61 11.14 2.50 12.40
N ALA A 62 10.62 1.27 12.52
CA ALA A 62 10.21 0.70 13.80
C ALA A 62 11.39 0.50 14.77
N ALA A 63 12.60 0.22 14.27
CA ALA A 63 13.79 0.10 15.10
C ALA A 63 14.20 1.44 15.75
N VAL A 64 14.00 2.56 15.05
CA VAL A 64 14.39 3.90 15.52
C VAL A 64 13.23 4.61 16.24
N ALA A 65 11.99 4.30 15.87
CA ALA A 65 10.79 4.95 16.38
C ALA A 65 9.65 3.94 16.64
N PRO A 66 9.82 3.00 17.59
CA PRO A 66 8.90 1.87 17.81
C PRO A 66 7.50 2.27 18.26
N HIS A 67 7.34 3.47 18.84
CA HIS A 67 6.06 3.95 19.36
C HIS A 67 5.29 4.84 18.38
N ARG A 68 5.87 5.17 17.22
CA ARG A 68 5.17 6.00 16.23
C ARG A 68 4.17 5.16 15.46
N ALA A 69 2.94 5.65 15.38
CA ALA A 69 1.93 5.06 14.51
C ALA A 69 2.41 5.09 13.06
N GLN A 70 2.30 3.97 12.36
CA GLN A 70 2.71 3.87 10.96
C GLN A 70 1.52 3.43 10.11
N MET A 71 1.49 3.93 8.88
CA MET A 71 0.73 3.30 7.82
C MET A 71 1.71 2.52 6.94
N VAL A 72 1.50 1.22 6.86
CA VAL A 72 2.42 0.31 6.17
C VAL A 72 1.79 -0.20 4.89
N THR A 73 2.45 -0.02 3.75
CA THR A 73 2.10 -0.72 2.51
C THR A 73 2.92 -1.99 2.34
N VAL A 74 2.21 -3.10 2.19
CA VAL A 74 2.77 -4.43 2.18
C VAL A 74 2.82 -4.99 0.76
N TRP A 75 3.97 -5.53 0.40
CA TRP A 75 4.15 -6.43 -0.73
C TRP A 75 4.19 -7.88 -0.20
N PRO A 76 3.16 -8.71 -0.45
CA PRO A 76 3.12 -10.09 0.02
C PRO A 76 4.22 -10.95 -0.61
N VAL A 77 4.93 -11.73 0.21
CA VAL A 77 5.99 -12.66 -0.22
C VAL A 77 5.83 -14.03 0.43
N MET A 78 6.22 -15.12 -0.23
CA MET A 78 6.00 -16.49 0.27
C MET A 78 6.97 -16.87 1.39
N THR A 79 8.18 -16.35 1.32
CA THR A 79 9.28 -16.62 2.25
C THR A 79 9.67 -15.34 2.96
N ASP A 80 10.24 -15.49 4.16
CA ASP A 80 10.76 -14.33 4.88
C ASP A 80 11.85 -13.69 4.01
N PHE A 81 11.57 -12.47 3.59
CA PHE A 81 12.38 -11.79 2.61
C PHE A 81 13.51 -11.10 3.36
N PRO A 82 14.77 -11.48 3.14
CA PRO A 82 15.88 -10.97 3.93
C PRO A 82 16.24 -9.52 3.57
N ALA A 83 15.40 -8.80 2.79
CA ALA A 83 15.65 -7.46 2.26
C ALA A 83 16.56 -6.70 3.21
N ALA A 84 17.82 -6.58 2.79
CA ALA A 84 18.94 -6.20 3.62
C ALA A 84 18.51 -5.04 4.52
N ARG A 85 18.41 -5.34 5.82
CA ARG A 85 18.05 -4.38 6.87
C ARG A 85 18.95 -3.14 6.84
N ASP A 86 20.10 -3.24 6.18
CA ASP A 86 21.15 -2.24 6.15
C ASP A 86 21.29 -1.47 4.80
N ASP A 87 20.87 -2.03 3.65
CA ASP A 87 21.10 -1.39 2.33
C ASP A 87 19.98 -0.43 1.89
N VAL A 88 18.77 -0.57 2.46
CA VAL A 88 17.62 0.26 2.07
C VAL A 88 17.58 1.60 2.81
N ALA A 89 18.25 1.68 3.97
CA ALA A 89 18.38 2.91 4.74
C ALA A 89 19.27 3.96 4.05
N ALA A 90 20.15 3.53 3.13
CA ALA A 90 21.18 4.38 2.53
C ALA A 90 20.84 4.92 1.13
N GLY A 91 19.75 4.50 0.48
CA GLY A 91 19.48 5.01 -0.87
C GLY A 91 18.16 4.61 -1.50
N HIS A 92 17.31 5.62 -1.75
CA HIS A 92 16.36 5.62 -2.85
C HIS A 92 17.14 5.55 -4.18
N GLY A 93 17.60 4.36 -4.56
CA GLY A 93 18.55 4.19 -5.67
C GLY A 93 18.24 3.00 -6.56
N THR A 94 18.77 3.05 -7.78
CA THR A 94 18.67 1.98 -8.79
C THR A 94 19.24 0.65 -8.29
N ALA A 95 20.24 0.68 -7.40
CA ALA A 95 20.85 -0.50 -6.78
C ALA A 95 19.88 -1.26 -5.86
N ALA A 96 19.18 -0.56 -4.95
CA ALA A 96 18.16 -1.16 -4.09
C ALA A 96 17.02 -1.77 -4.90
N VAL A 97 16.60 -1.08 -5.97
CA VAL A 97 15.60 -1.58 -6.91
C VAL A 97 16.04 -2.88 -7.59
N ALA A 98 17.29 -2.94 -8.07
CA ALA A 98 17.84 -4.12 -8.74
C ALA A 98 18.00 -5.32 -7.78
N ALA A 99 18.34 -5.07 -6.51
CA ALA A 99 18.51 -6.10 -5.50
C ALA A 99 17.17 -6.66 -5.00
N LEU A 100 16.16 -5.80 -4.80
CA LEU A 100 14.91 -6.19 -4.15
C LEU A 100 13.86 -6.74 -5.12
N CYS A 101 13.74 -6.18 -6.32
CA CYS A 101 12.57 -6.45 -7.14
C CYS A 101 12.52 -7.83 -7.79
N PRO A 102 13.60 -8.35 -8.42
CA PRO A 102 13.55 -9.68 -9.01
C PRO A 102 13.17 -10.79 -8.01
N PRO A 103 13.76 -10.86 -6.80
CA PRO A 103 13.32 -11.86 -5.83
C PRO A 103 11.92 -11.56 -5.28
N ALA A 104 11.53 -10.29 -5.07
CA ALA A 104 10.20 -9.95 -4.55
C ALA A 104 9.06 -10.30 -5.51
N THR A 105 9.28 -10.16 -6.82
CA THR A 105 8.31 -10.59 -7.84
C THR A 105 8.26 -12.11 -7.96
N ALA A 106 9.41 -12.79 -7.89
CA ALA A 106 9.49 -14.25 -7.96
C ALA A 106 8.87 -14.95 -6.75
N GLN A 107 8.93 -14.31 -5.58
CA GLN A 107 8.39 -14.83 -4.32
C GLN A 107 7.02 -14.24 -3.97
N TYR A 108 6.36 -13.53 -4.89
CA TYR A 108 5.08 -12.89 -4.55
C TYR A 108 4.04 -13.91 -4.08
N ASP A 109 3.42 -13.66 -2.92
CA ASP A 109 2.46 -14.58 -2.33
C ASP A 109 1.03 -14.29 -2.82
N PHE A 110 0.66 -14.94 -3.93
CA PHE A 110 -0.69 -14.88 -4.49
C PHE A 110 -1.75 -15.46 -3.55
N ILE A 111 -1.41 -16.42 -2.69
CA ILE A 111 -2.36 -17.03 -1.75
C ILE A 111 -2.73 -16.01 -0.67
N THR A 112 -1.75 -15.29 -0.12
CA THR A 112 -2.01 -14.19 0.82
C THR A 112 -2.76 -13.05 0.14
N ALA A 113 -2.35 -12.64 -1.06
CA ALA A 113 -3.04 -11.59 -1.80
C ALA A 113 -4.52 -11.94 -2.08
N GLU A 114 -4.79 -13.17 -2.53
CA GLU A 114 -6.14 -13.65 -2.80
C GLU A 114 -6.98 -13.75 -1.51
N ARG A 115 -6.38 -14.17 -0.39
CA ARG A 115 -7.06 -14.17 0.92
C ARG A 115 -7.47 -12.77 1.34
N VAL A 116 -6.62 -11.75 1.12
CA VAL A 116 -7.00 -10.36 1.36
C VAL A 116 -8.14 -9.97 0.44
N ARG A 117 -7.99 -10.18 -0.87
CA ARG A 117 -9.00 -9.83 -1.88
C ARG A 117 -10.37 -10.39 -1.56
N ARG A 118 -10.46 -11.64 -1.11
CA ARG A 118 -11.73 -12.29 -0.72
C ARG A 118 -12.42 -11.66 0.48
N ARG A 119 -11.67 -10.96 1.34
CA ARG A 119 -12.22 -10.23 2.49
C ARG A 119 -12.62 -8.80 2.14
N VAL A 120 -12.25 -8.31 0.94
CA VAL A 120 -12.65 -6.99 0.46
C VAL A 120 -14.09 -7.05 -0.03
N PRO A 121 -14.99 -6.15 0.43
CA PRO A 121 -16.35 -6.05 -0.08
C PRO A 121 -16.36 -5.94 -1.61
N VAL A 122 -17.33 -6.54 -2.28
CA VAL A 122 -17.41 -6.54 -3.76
C VAL A 122 -17.36 -5.12 -4.33
N ALA A 123 -18.01 -4.16 -3.67
CA ALA A 123 -17.99 -2.74 -4.07
C ALA A 123 -16.60 -2.09 -3.97
N ALA A 124 -15.70 -2.66 -3.17
CA ALA A 124 -14.31 -2.26 -3.00
C ALA A 124 -13.34 -3.14 -3.81
N GLN A 125 -13.84 -4.18 -4.47
CA GLN A 125 -12.99 -4.96 -5.36
C GLN A 125 -12.73 -4.19 -6.65
N PRO A 126 -11.54 -4.36 -7.23
CA PRO A 126 -11.23 -3.74 -8.51
C PRO A 126 -12.09 -4.30 -9.65
N ALA A 127 -12.13 -3.55 -10.75
CA ALA A 127 -12.83 -4.00 -11.95
C ALA A 127 -12.26 -5.34 -12.44
N SER A 128 -13.16 -6.26 -12.81
CA SER A 128 -12.78 -7.57 -13.33
C SER A 128 -11.94 -7.43 -14.60
N GLY A 129 -10.85 -8.20 -14.70
CA GLY A 129 -9.96 -8.21 -15.87
C GLY A 129 -8.87 -7.12 -15.89
N GLY A 130 -8.75 -6.30 -14.86
CA GLY A 130 -7.61 -5.39 -14.71
C GLY A 130 -6.31 -6.16 -14.45
N ARG A 131 -5.18 -5.70 -14.99
CA ARG A 131 -3.84 -6.33 -14.81
C ARG A 131 -3.20 -6.05 -13.44
N GLY A 132 -3.82 -5.21 -12.63
CA GLY A 132 -3.25 -4.73 -11.37
C GLY A 132 -2.07 -3.76 -11.54
N PRO A 133 -1.48 -3.32 -10.41
CA PRO A 133 -1.81 -3.74 -9.07
C PRO A 133 -3.06 -3.00 -8.55
N PHE A 134 -3.60 -3.51 -7.46
CA PHE A 134 -4.65 -2.88 -6.69
C PHE A 134 -4.15 -2.72 -5.26
N LEU A 135 -4.18 -1.51 -4.73
CA LEU A 135 -3.93 -1.31 -3.30
C LEU A 135 -5.26 -1.39 -2.58
N VAL A 136 -5.28 -2.12 -1.47
CA VAL A 136 -6.41 -2.18 -0.56
C VAL A 136 -5.90 -1.87 0.84
N ALA A 137 -6.52 -0.90 1.49
CA ALA A 137 -6.11 -0.42 2.79
C ALA A 137 -7.25 -0.41 3.81
N GLY A 138 -6.92 -0.84 5.03
CA GLY A 138 -7.79 -0.87 6.20
C GLY A 138 -7.20 -0.04 7.33
N ALA A 139 -8.07 0.73 7.98
CA ALA A 139 -7.75 1.52 9.15
C ALA A 139 -8.87 1.34 10.21
N PRO A 140 -8.55 0.93 11.45
CA PRO A 140 -7.22 0.52 11.91
C PRO A 140 -6.76 -0.79 11.23
N ALA A 141 -5.45 -1.08 11.23
CA ALA A 141 -4.88 -2.20 10.47
C ALA A 141 -5.60 -3.55 10.69
N ARG A 142 -6.00 -3.83 11.94
CA ARG A 142 -6.76 -5.04 12.33
C ARG A 142 -8.12 -5.21 11.66
N ARG A 143 -8.67 -4.15 11.06
CA ARG A 143 -9.95 -4.18 10.33
C ARG A 143 -9.80 -4.35 8.82
N LEU A 144 -8.58 -4.59 8.31
CA LEU A 144 -8.40 -5.00 6.93
C LEU A 144 -9.19 -6.28 6.66
N GLY A 145 -10.17 -6.18 5.76
CA GLY A 145 -11.05 -7.28 5.39
C GLY A 145 -12.33 -7.37 6.21
N ASP A 146 -12.55 -6.48 7.18
CA ASP A 146 -13.83 -6.43 7.90
C ASP A 146 -14.88 -5.81 6.97
N PRO A 147 -15.95 -6.55 6.59
CA PRO A 147 -16.99 -6.02 5.73
C PRO A 147 -17.73 -4.84 6.36
N ARG A 148 -17.61 -4.62 7.68
CA ARG A 148 -18.25 -3.52 8.44
C ARG A 148 -17.37 -2.29 8.59
N SER A 149 -16.19 -2.27 7.98
CA SER A 149 -15.28 -1.12 8.03
C SER A 149 -15.09 -0.52 6.64
N PRO A 150 -15.01 0.82 6.54
CA PRO A 150 -14.63 1.45 5.28
C PRO A 150 -13.29 0.90 4.79
N MET A 151 -13.15 0.84 3.47
CA MET A 151 -11.91 0.42 2.84
C MET A 151 -11.47 1.44 1.80
N LEU A 152 -10.19 1.77 1.83
CA LEU A 152 -9.58 2.56 0.79
C LEU A 152 -9.01 1.63 -0.26
N THR A 153 -9.36 1.87 -1.52
CA THR A 153 -8.85 1.13 -2.65
C THR A 153 -8.19 2.08 -3.64
N TYR A 154 -7.16 1.59 -4.33
CA TYR A 154 -6.50 2.32 -5.40
C TYR A 154 -6.21 1.38 -6.56
N ASP A 155 -7.00 1.51 -7.63
CA ASP A 155 -6.84 0.69 -8.83
C ASP A 155 -5.80 1.32 -9.78
N LEU A 156 -4.65 0.66 -9.91
CA LEU A 156 -3.57 1.11 -10.79
C LEU A 156 -3.53 0.36 -12.12
N SER A 157 -4.49 -0.49 -12.44
CA SER A 157 -4.48 -1.34 -13.64
C SER A 157 -4.33 -0.55 -14.94
N GLY A 158 -4.91 0.65 -15.01
CA GLY A 158 -4.82 1.56 -16.16
C GLY A 158 -3.58 2.45 -16.19
N VAL A 159 -2.73 2.43 -15.15
CA VAL A 159 -1.55 3.29 -15.06
C VAL A 159 -0.38 2.62 -15.77
N GLU A 160 -0.04 3.05 -16.98
CA GLU A 160 1.02 2.45 -17.78
C GLU A 160 2.36 3.18 -17.69
N GLY A 161 3.47 2.43 -17.74
CA GLY A 161 4.82 2.97 -17.78
C GLY A 161 5.40 3.29 -16.41
N GLN A 162 6.72 3.08 -16.31
CA GLN A 162 7.44 3.18 -15.03
C GLN A 162 7.28 4.53 -14.34
N ALA A 163 7.43 5.63 -15.09
CA ALA A 163 7.36 6.97 -14.51
C ALA A 163 5.97 7.31 -13.93
N ARG A 164 4.89 6.81 -14.56
CA ARG A 164 3.53 7.02 -14.07
C ARG A 164 3.23 6.17 -12.86
N LEU A 165 3.70 4.91 -12.82
CA LEU A 165 3.61 4.06 -11.64
C LEU A 165 4.35 4.65 -10.44
N THR A 166 5.58 5.16 -10.64
CA THR A 166 6.33 5.83 -9.57
C THR A 166 5.59 7.07 -9.07
N ARG A 167 4.98 7.87 -9.96
CA ARG A 167 4.12 9.00 -9.56
C ARG A 167 2.90 8.57 -8.78
N ALA A 168 2.25 7.47 -9.17
CA ALA A 168 1.09 6.94 -8.45
C ALA A 168 1.46 6.46 -7.03
N MET A 169 2.58 5.76 -6.87
CA MET A 169 3.08 5.36 -5.55
C MET A 169 3.53 6.56 -4.71
N LYS A 170 4.07 7.61 -5.34
CA LYS A 170 4.38 8.88 -4.67
C LYS A 170 3.12 9.59 -4.17
N LEU A 171 2.09 9.65 -5.02
CA LEU A 171 0.80 10.19 -4.63
C LEU A 171 0.20 9.42 -3.43
N TRP A 172 0.24 8.09 -3.49
CA TRP A 172 -0.18 7.23 -2.39
C TRP A 172 0.53 7.56 -1.08
N LYS A 173 1.87 7.67 -1.12
CA LYS A 173 2.67 8.06 0.05
C LYS A 173 2.22 9.41 0.63
N GLU A 174 2.22 10.44 -0.20
CA GLU A 174 2.04 11.84 0.24
C GLU A 174 0.60 12.17 0.66
N GLN A 175 -0.39 11.51 0.05
CA GLN A 175 -1.80 11.81 0.26
C GLN A 175 -2.48 10.85 1.23
N ILE A 176 -1.94 9.65 1.40
CA ILE A 176 -2.57 8.63 2.24
C ILE A 176 -1.65 8.25 3.40
N GLU A 177 -0.46 7.73 3.12
CA GLU A 177 0.41 7.20 4.18
C GLU A 177 0.91 8.29 5.14
N GLU A 178 1.32 9.44 4.61
CA GLU A 178 1.83 10.59 5.39
C GLU A 178 0.71 11.48 5.96
N ARG A 179 -0.56 11.06 5.85
CA ARG A 179 -1.74 11.81 6.30
C ARG A 179 -2.48 11.08 7.41
N PRO A 180 -1.91 11.00 8.62
CA PRO A 180 -2.49 10.23 9.72
C PRO A 180 -3.87 10.68 10.16
N GLN A 181 -4.24 11.95 9.94
CA GLN A 181 -5.59 12.43 10.18
C GLN A 181 -6.64 11.66 9.36
N LEU A 182 -6.25 11.00 8.26
CA LEU A 182 -7.15 10.18 7.46
C LEU A 182 -7.40 8.79 8.05
N TRP A 183 -6.52 8.26 8.90
CA TRP A 183 -6.53 6.83 9.24
C TRP A 183 -6.21 6.48 10.70
N SER A 184 -5.64 7.38 11.50
CA SER A 184 -5.23 7.10 12.89
C SER A 184 -6.40 6.65 13.77
N ASP A 185 -7.58 7.23 13.57
CA ASP A 185 -8.83 6.86 14.23
C ASP A 185 -9.76 6.01 13.35
N GLY A 186 -9.22 5.43 12.29
CA GLY A 186 -9.98 4.83 11.18
C GLY A 186 -10.22 5.81 10.04
N TRP A 187 -10.76 5.32 8.93
CA TRP A 187 -11.00 6.15 7.75
C TRP A 187 -12.09 7.20 7.99
N ASP A 188 -11.77 8.48 7.81
CA ASP A 188 -12.75 9.59 7.78
C ASP A 188 -13.22 9.84 6.32
N PRO A 189 -14.47 9.52 5.95
CA PRO A 189 -14.96 9.70 4.59
C PRO A 189 -15.12 11.15 4.15
N ASN A 190 -15.40 12.06 5.10
CA ASN A 190 -15.58 13.48 4.78
C ASN A 190 -14.23 14.11 4.52
N LEU A 191 -13.26 13.85 5.40
CA LEU A 191 -11.89 14.34 5.23
C LEU A 191 -11.23 13.74 4.00
N PHE A 192 -11.42 12.43 3.76
CA PHE A 192 -10.94 11.77 2.54
C PHE A 192 -11.50 12.44 1.28
N ARG A 193 -12.81 12.71 1.24
CA ARG A 193 -13.41 13.42 0.10
C ARG A 193 -12.76 14.79 -0.09
N LEU A 194 -12.63 15.58 0.97
CA LEU A 194 -12.07 16.94 0.87
C LEU A 194 -10.60 16.96 0.43
N GLU A 195 -9.75 16.11 1.04
CA GLU A 195 -8.30 16.13 0.82
C GLU A 195 -7.88 15.37 -0.44
N VAL A 196 -8.51 14.24 -0.74
CA VAL A 196 -8.11 13.41 -1.88
C VAL A 196 -8.78 13.88 -3.16
N SER A 197 -10.05 14.33 -3.14
CA SER A 197 -10.73 14.77 -4.37
C SER A 197 -10.10 16.04 -4.95
N SER A 198 -9.60 16.95 -4.11
CA SER A 198 -8.93 18.18 -4.55
C SER A 198 -7.57 17.91 -5.21
N THR A 199 -6.92 16.79 -4.89
CA THR A 199 -5.63 16.39 -5.46
C THR A 199 -5.77 15.66 -6.81
N VAL A 200 -6.91 14.98 -7.03
CA VAL A 200 -7.24 14.31 -8.30
C VAL A 200 -7.22 15.28 -9.49
N ASP A 201 -7.62 16.52 -9.27
CA ASP A 201 -7.67 17.56 -10.30
C ASP A 201 -6.27 18.03 -10.75
N ALA A 202 -5.25 17.89 -9.88
CA ALA A 202 -3.89 18.37 -10.14
C ALA A 202 -2.93 17.31 -10.73
N VAL A 203 -3.14 16.02 -10.44
CA VAL A 203 -2.19 14.94 -10.76
C VAL A 203 -2.59 14.13 -12.02
N GLY A 204 -3.61 14.60 -12.73
CA GLY A 204 -4.12 14.00 -13.95
C GLY A 204 -5.20 12.97 -13.67
N ALA A 205 -6.32 13.08 -14.39
CA ALA A 205 -7.56 12.36 -14.13
C ALA A 205 -7.38 10.84 -13.96
N GLN A 206 -6.43 10.20 -14.64
CA GLN A 206 -6.24 8.74 -14.56
C GLN A 206 -5.50 8.26 -13.30
N ILE A 207 -4.66 9.09 -12.66
CA ILE A 207 -3.88 8.69 -11.49
C ILE A 207 -4.65 9.01 -10.21
N GLY A 208 -5.33 10.16 -10.14
CA GLY A 208 -6.08 10.54 -8.94
C GLY A 208 -7.45 9.86 -8.81
N SER A 209 -8.23 9.73 -9.90
CA SER A 209 -9.65 9.32 -9.81
C SER A 209 -9.86 7.84 -9.47
N ALA A 210 -8.79 7.04 -9.47
CA ALA A 210 -8.85 5.63 -9.16
C ALA A 210 -8.75 5.33 -7.66
N MET A 211 -8.45 6.32 -6.81
CA MET A 211 -8.55 6.18 -5.35
C MET A 211 -10.00 6.31 -4.90
N LYS A 212 -10.49 5.31 -4.17
CA LYS A 212 -11.88 5.28 -3.70
C LYS A 212 -11.91 4.83 -2.25
N LEU A 213 -12.55 5.63 -1.40
CA LEU A 213 -12.99 5.15 -0.10
C LEU A 213 -14.38 4.56 -0.27
N VAL A 214 -14.48 3.25 -0.08
CA VAL A 214 -15.75 2.52 -0.16
C VAL A 214 -16.35 2.46 1.24
N PRO A 215 -17.50 3.13 1.47
CA PRO A 215 -18.15 3.10 2.76
C PRO A 215 -18.73 1.72 3.03
N TRP A 216 -18.92 1.41 4.31
CA TRP A 216 -19.77 0.29 4.68
C TRP A 216 -21.20 0.57 4.23
N LEU A 217 -21.73 -0.29 3.36
CA LEU A 217 -23.14 -0.30 2.99
C LEU A 217 -23.83 -1.29 3.93
N GLY A 218 -24.36 -0.81 5.04
CA GLY A 218 -25.09 -1.65 5.97
C GLY A 218 -26.23 -2.42 5.31
N GLY A 219 -26.30 -3.71 5.58
CA GLY A 219 -27.54 -4.47 5.50
C GLY A 219 -28.27 -4.32 6.84
N HIS A 220 -29.58 -4.08 6.75
CA HIS A 220 -30.53 -4.10 7.87
C HIS A 220 -30.44 -5.38 8.70
#